data_AF-A0ABD1H7N7-F1
#
_entry.id   AF-A0ABD1H7N7-F1
#
_cell.length_a   1.000
_cell.length_b   1.000
_cell.length_c   1.000
_cell.angle_alpha   90.00
_cell.angle_beta   90.00
_cell.angle_gamma   90.00
#
_symmetry.space_group_name_H-M   'P 1'
#
loop_
_entity.id
_entity.type
_entity.pdbx_description
1 polymer ?
#
loop_
_entity_poly.entity_id
_entity_poly.type
_entity_poly.pdbx_seq_one_letter_code
_entity_poly.pdbx_strand_id
1 'polypeptide(L)'
;MTSIRLYLSSFHSPNAPPHHRLRRRTLTLTLQATTSSTTPAAMGQKPTPTTTPAASTESARKKNFTRANPKSDHFPVLGFHHVEFWCGDATNAALRFSLGLGLPLLAKSDLSTGNSSHASYLLHSASLSLLFTAPYSPSISHPSSASLPSFSPSAHSSFTSSHGLAVRAVAISVPSAAAAFSASVSRGAVPVFPPTLLPDGRTTLAEVHLYGDSVLRFIDTEQWLLPGFEPLPNPPSELNYGIVKLDHAVGNVPKLEPAVDYIKKFTGFHEFAEFTAADVGTAESGLNSVVLANNDENVLFPLNEPVFGMKRKSQIQTYLEHNEGAGVQHLALVSEDIFKTLREMRRRSTVGGFEFMPSPPPTYYRNLKRRAGDVLSDEQIEECERLGILVDMDDQGTLLQIFTKPVGDRPTIFIEIIQRIGCMTKNEEGKMYQKGGCGGFGKGNFSELFRSIEEFEKMLEAKMGQRHERA
;
A
#
# COMPACT_ATOMS: atom_id res chain seq x y z
N MET A 1 -23.92 -39.63 23.67
CA MET A 1 -23.16 -40.29 22.59
C MET A 1 -23.96 -40.15 21.31
N THR A 2 -23.51 -39.33 20.38
CA THR A 2 -24.18 -39.12 19.09
C THR A 2 -23.17 -39.46 18.00
N SER A 3 -23.39 -40.53 17.25
CA SER A 3 -22.54 -40.92 16.12
C SER A 3 -23.07 -40.29 14.83
N ILE A 4 -22.25 -39.51 14.14
CA ILE A 4 -22.54 -39.01 12.80
C ILE A 4 -21.80 -39.90 11.79
N ARG A 5 -22.53 -40.51 10.84
CA ARG A 5 -21.96 -41.24 9.69
C ARG A 5 -21.99 -40.35 8.46
N LEU A 6 -20.84 -40.10 7.86
CA LEU A 6 -20.72 -39.47 6.54
C LEU A 6 -20.63 -40.55 5.45
N TYR A 7 -21.48 -40.46 4.44
CA TYR A 7 -21.40 -41.28 3.22
C TYR A 7 -20.83 -40.44 2.08
N LEU A 8 -19.70 -40.88 1.52
CA LEU A 8 -19.14 -40.34 0.27
C LEU A 8 -19.80 -41.04 -0.91
N SER A 9 -20.50 -40.28 -1.77
CA SER A 9 -20.98 -40.74 -3.06
C SER A 9 -19.85 -40.64 -4.09
N SER A 10 -19.61 -41.73 -4.82
CA SER A 10 -18.65 -41.80 -5.92
C SER A 10 -19.36 -41.61 -7.26
N PHE A 11 -18.98 -40.60 -8.04
CA PHE A 11 -19.40 -40.44 -9.44
C PHE A 11 -18.70 -41.48 -10.34
N HIS A 12 -19.45 -42.16 -11.20
CA HIS A 12 -18.93 -43.07 -12.23
C HIS A 12 -18.78 -42.33 -13.57
N SER A 13 -17.64 -42.52 -14.24
CA SER A 13 -17.41 -42.14 -15.64
C SER A 13 -17.63 -43.38 -16.54
N PRO A 14 -18.28 -43.30 -17.72
CA PRO A 14 -18.72 -44.49 -18.46
C PRO A 14 -17.63 -45.26 -19.23
N ASN A 15 -16.36 -44.86 -19.23
CA ASN A 15 -15.33 -45.52 -20.06
C ASN A 15 -13.99 -45.72 -19.30
N ALA A 16 -13.88 -46.79 -18.51
CA ALA A 16 -12.59 -47.26 -17.98
C ALA A 16 -12.49 -48.81 -18.01
N PRO A 17 -11.34 -49.39 -18.41
CA PRO A 17 -11.15 -50.84 -18.58
C PRO A 17 -10.92 -51.60 -17.25
N PRO A 18 -11.06 -52.94 -17.23
CA PRO A 18 -11.47 -53.65 -16.02
C PRO A 18 -10.30 -54.20 -15.22
N HIS A 19 -9.46 -53.38 -14.59
CA HIS A 19 -8.57 -53.88 -13.52
C HIS A 19 -8.22 -52.75 -12.53
N HIS A 20 -8.99 -52.63 -11.43
CA HIS A 20 -8.49 -52.29 -10.08
C HIS A 20 -9.67 -52.25 -9.09
N ARG A 21 -9.73 -53.21 -8.16
CA ARG A 21 -10.68 -53.17 -7.02
C ARG A 21 -10.23 -52.12 -6.00
N LEU A 22 -11.00 -51.06 -5.80
CA LEU A 22 -10.83 -50.13 -4.68
C LEU A 22 -11.55 -50.68 -3.43
N ARG A 23 -10.81 -50.98 -2.36
CA ARG A 23 -11.37 -51.34 -1.04
C ARG A 23 -11.95 -50.10 -0.37
N ARG A 24 -13.22 -50.16 0.06
CA ARG A 24 -13.82 -49.18 0.97
C ARG A 24 -13.11 -49.22 2.32
N ARG A 25 -12.62 -48.08 2.82
CA ARG A 25 -12.20 -47.90 4.22
C ARG A 25 -13.20 -46.99 4.92
N THR A 26 -13.66 -47.42 6.10
CA THR A 26 -14.52 -46.63 6.99
C THR A 26 -13.65 -46.06 8.10
N LEU A 27 -13.64 -44.74 8.27
CA LEU A 27 -13.01 -44.04 9.40
C LEU A 27 -14.08 -43.75 10.45
N THR A 28 -13.80 -44.08 11.71
CA THR A 28 -14.66 -43.76 12.87
C THR A 28 -13.87 -42.86 13.79
N LEU A 29 -14.43 -41.69 14.14
CA LEU A 29 -13.84 -40.74 15.08
C LEU A 29 -14.67 -40.74 16.37
N THR A 30 -14.02 -40.76 17.53
CA THR A 30 -14.66 -40.75 18.85
C THR A 30 -14.24 -39.51 19.63
N LEU A 31 -15.21 -38.72 20.10
CA LEU A 31 -14.98 -37.55 20.96
C LEU A 31 -15.40 -37.90 22.41
N GLN A 32 -14.48 -37.72 23.36
CA GLN A 32 -14.77 -37.78 24.80
C GLN A 32 -14.97 -36.35 25.33
N ALA A 33 -16.08 -36.14 26.06
CA ALA A 33 -16.31 -34.93 26.84
C ALA A 33 -15.96 -35.20 28.31
N THR A 34 -15.14 -34.36 28.91
CA THR A 34 -14.88 -34.35 30.35
C THR A 34 -15.80 -33.35 31.04
N THR A 35 -16.55 -33.80 32.04
CA THR A 35 -17.36 -32.95 32.93
C THR A 35 -16.68 -32.83 34.27
N SER A 36 -16.49 -31.61 34.77
CA SER A 36 -16.18 -31.34 36.18
C SER A 36 -17.35 -30.64 36.86
N SER A 37 -17.72 -31.16 38.02
CA SER A 37 -18.87 -30.78 38.85
C SER A 37 -18.45 -29.86 39.99
N THR A 38 -19.24 -28.82 40.25
CA THR A 38 -19.37 -28.25 41.61
C THR A 38 -20.74 -27.58 41.79
N THR A 39 -21.35 -27.87 42.94
CA THR A 39 -22.71 -27.58 43.42
C THR A 39 -22.92 -26.12 43.89
N PRO A 40 -24.18 -25.64 44.06
CA PRO A 40 -24.52 -24.23 44.23
C PRO A 40 -24.74 -23.80 45.69
N ALA A 41 -24.51 -22.52 45.99
CA ALA A 41 -24.98 -21.84 47.21
C ALA A 41 -25.37 -20.38 46.92
N ALA A 42 -26.23 -19.85 47.77
CA ALA A 42 -27.27 -18.87 47.48
C ALA A 42 -26.88 -17.38 47.55
N MET A 43 -27.72 -16.59 46.85
CA MET A 43 -28.15 -15.19 47.06
C MET A 43 -27.32 -14.23 47.93
N GLY A 44 -27.04 -13.07 47.33
CA GLY A 44 -27.28 -11.78 47.99
C GLY A 44 -26.11 -10.80 47.93
N GLN A 45 -26.23 -9.78 47.06
CA GLN A 45 -25.96 -8.35 47.30
C GLN A 45 -25.59 -7.63 45.98
N LYS A 46 -26.33 -6.56 45.68
CA LYS A 46 -25.97 -5.56 44.65
C LYS A 46 -24.70 -4.82 45.07
N PRO A 47 -23.78 -4.51 44.14
CA PRO A 47 -22.91 -3.35 44.29
C PRO A 47 -23.34 -2.20 43.37
N THR A 48 -23.35 -1.03 43.98
CA THR A 48 -23.50 0.33 43.47
C THR A 48 -22.47 0.66 42.36
N PRO A 49 -22.75 1.61 41.46
CA PRO A 49 -21.85 1.94 40.36
C PRO A 49 -20.70 2.81 40.87
N THR A 50 -19.48 2.28 40.84
CA THR A 50 -18.26 3.07 41.07
C THR A 50 -17.91 3.77 39.77
N THR A 51 -18.19 5.06 39.69
CA THR A 51 -17.73 5.98 38.66
C THR A 51 -16.21 6.02 38.66
N THR A 52 -15.59 5.39 37.65
CA THR A 52 -14.18 5.62 37.32
C THR A 52 -14.19 6.54 36.10
N PRO A 53 -13.56 7.73 36.14
CA PRO A 53 -13.48 8.58 34.97
C PRO A 53 -12.57 7.88 33.95
N ALA A 54 -13.11 7.59 32.77
CA ALA A 54 -12.30 7.25 31.61
C ALA A 54 -11.49 8.50 31.25
N ALA A 55 -10.25 8.56 31.72
CA ALA A 55 -9.27 9.51 31.23
C ALA A 55 -8.92 9.09 29.80
N SER A 56 -9.53 9.75 28.82
CA SER A 56 -9.01 9.80 27.47
C SER A 56 -7.63 10.46 27.53
N THR A 57 -6.56 9.67 27.41
CA THR A 57 -5.24 10.19 27.09
C THR A 57 -5.29 10.73 25.67
N GLU A 58 -5.74 11.97 25.52
CA GLU A 58 -5.47 12.81 24.37
C GLU A 58 -3.94 12.98 24.35
N SER A 59 -3.27 12.29 23.42
CA SER A 59 -1.83 12.40 23.22
C SER A 59 -1.49 13.88 23.01
N ALA A 60 -0.70 14.45 23.92
CA ALA A 60 -0.31 15.86 23.90
C ALA A 60 0.67 16.12 22.75
N ARG A 61 0.19 16.09 21.51
CA ARG A 61 0.94 16.48 20.32
C ARG A 61 0.95 18.00 20.20
N LYS A 62 2.14 18.55 19.93
CA LYS A 62 2.41 19.99 20.01
C LYS A 62 1.57 20.73 18.96
N LYS A 63 0.76 21.70 19.41
CA LYS A 63 -0.06 22.57 18.56
C LYS A 63 0.70 23.38 17.50
N ASN A 64 2.04 23.36 17.50
CA ASN A 64 2.90 24.09 16.57
C ASN A 64 4.05 23.19 16.07
N PHE A 65 3.76 22.26 15.16
CA PHE A 65 4.81 21.53 14.44
C PHE A 65 5.69 22.53 13.69
N THR A 66 6.99 22.55 14.00
CA THR A 66 7.98 23.38 13.29
C THR A 66 8.88 22.45 12.50
N ARG A 67 8.77 22.47 11.17
CA ARG A 67 9.61 21.64 10.29
C ARG A 67 11.08 21.99 10.52
N ALA A 68 11.86 20.98 10.88
CA ALA A 68 13.31 21.04 10.91
C ALA A 68 13.86 19.78 10.22
N ASN A 69 14.82 19.95 9.32
CA ASN A 69 15.55 18.84 8.72
C ASN A 69 16.91 18.74 9.43
N PRO A 70 17.07 17.86 10.43
CA PRO A 70 18.32 17.69 11.18
C PRO A 70 19.39 16.93 10.39
N LYS A 71 19.07 16.41 9.20
CA LYS A 71 19.93 15.53 8.39
C LYS A 71 20.48 14.34 9.20
N SER A 72 19.59 13.59 9.86
CA SER A 72 19.94 12.57 10.85
C SER A 72 19.94 11.12 10.35
N ASP A 73 19.82 10.88 9.04
CA ASP A 73 19.84 9.51 8.48
C ASP A 73 21.04 8.70 9.02
N HIS A 74 20.78 7.47 9.45
CA HIS A 74 21.78 6.57 9.99
C HIS A 74 22.59 5.84 8.92
N PHE A 75 22.13 5.91 7.68
CA PHE A 75 22.78 5.43 6.47
C PHE A 75 22.31 6.28 5.29
N PRO A 76 23.14 6.50 4.25
CA PRO A 76 22.72 7.30 3.10
C PRO A 76 21.58 6.63 2.33
N VAL A 77 20.60 7.42 1.90
CA VAL A 77 19.45 6.98 1.09
C VAL A 77 19.43 7.77 -0.21
N LEU A 78 19.43 7.08 -1.34
CA LEU A 78 19.51 7.68 -2.67
C LEU A 78 18.12 8.02 -3.26
N GLY A 79 17.12 7.21 -2.95
CA GLY A 79 15.76 7.36 -3.46
C GLY A 79 14.95 6.06 -3.38
N PHE A 80 13.72 6.09 -3.85
CA PHE A 80 12.94 4.87 -4.08
C PHE A 80 13.54 4.05 -5.23
N HIS A 81 13.58 2.73 -5.07
CA HIS A 81 14.02 1.81 -6.11
C HIS A 81 12.83 1.14 -6.81
N HIS A 82 11.97 0.46 -6.04
CA HIS A 82 10.79 -0.24 -6.55
C HIS A 82 9.78 -0.50 -5.43
N VAL A 83 8.56 -0.88 -5.82
CA VAL A 83 7.54 -1.41 -4.93
C VAL A 83 7.15 -2.80 -5.40
N GLU A 84 7.21 -3.80 -4.50
CA GLU A 84 6.80 -5.17 -4.80
C GLU A 84 5.42 -5.47 -4.22
N PHE A 85 4.52 -5.89 -5.09
CA PHE A 85 3.23 -6.47 -4.75
C PHE A 85 3.34 -7.99 -4.69
N TRP A 86 2.86 -8.58 -3.60
CA TRP A 86 2.53 -9.99 -3.58
C TRP A 86 1.07 -10.18 -3.97
N CYS A 87 0.85 -11.09 -4.91
CA CYS A 87 -0.44 -11.28 -5.57
C CYS A 87 -0.69 -12.76 -5.86
N GLY A 88 -1.95 -13.13 -6.03
CA GLY A 88 -2.34 -14.51 -6.35
C GLY A 88 -1.92 -14.96 -7.75
N ASP A 89 -1.95 -14.03 -8.72
CA ASP A 89 -1.48 -14.25 -10.08
C ASP A 89 -0.77 -12.99 -10.59
N ALA A 90 0.55 -13.09 -10.78
CA ALA A 90 1.40 -11.96 -11.16
C ALA A 90 1.13 -11.47 -12.58
N THR A 91 0.75 -12.36 -13.50
CA THR A 91 0.47 -12.02 -14.90
C THR A 91 -0.72 -11.07 -15.00
N ASN A 92 -1.86 -11.43 -14.39
CA ASN A 92 -3.07 -10.63 -14.43
C ASN A 92 -2.89 -9.31 -13.67
N ALA A 93 -2.25 -9.33 -12.50
CA ALA A 93 -1.98 -8.12 -11.74
C ALA A 93 -1.08 -7.15 -12.54
N ALA A 94 0.05 -7.63 -13.07
CA ALA A 94 0.98 -6.81 -13.84
C ALA A 94 0.34 -6.26 -15.12
N LEU A 95 -0.40 -7.07 -15.89
CA LEU A 95 -1.05 -6.61 -17.12
C LEU A 95 -2.16 -5.59 -16.84
N ARG A 96 -2.93 -5.78 -15.76
CA ARG A 96 -3.95 -4.82 -15.35
C ARG A 96 -3.32 -3.49 -14.95
N PHE A 97 -2.26 -3.50 -14.16
CA PHE A 97 -1.54 -2.29 -13.78
C PHE A 97 -0.84 -1.63 -14.98
N SER A 98 -0.29 -2.43 -15.89
CA SER A 98 0.32 -1.96 -17.13
C SER A 98 -0.66 -1.18 -17.99
N LEU A 99 -1.84 -1.75 -18.25
CA LEU A 99 -2.91 -1.08 -19.00
C LEU A 99 -3.51 0.10 -18.23
N GLY A 100 -3.78 -0.08 -16.94
CA GLY A 100 -4.49 0.90 -16.11
C GLY A 100 -3.66 2.15 -15.81
N LEU A 101 -2.34 2.01 -15.65
CA LEU A 101 -1.41 3.11 -15.37
C LEU A 101 -0.61 3.54 -16.60
N GLY A 102 -0.65 2.77 -17.70
CA GLY A 102 0.18 3.01 -18.88
C GLY A 102 1.65 2.83 -18.58
N LEU A 103 1.99 1.79 -17.81
CA LEU A 103 3.38 1.44 -17.49
C LEU A 103 3.76 0.22 -18.31
N PRO A 104 4.83 0.26 -19.11
CA PRO A 104 5.21 -0.88 -19.93
C PRO A 104 5.79 -2.00 -19.05
N LEU A 105 5.41 -3.23 -19.36
CA LEU A 105 6.05 -4.43 -18.81
C LEU A 105 7.42 -4.60 -19.48
N LEU A 106 8.50 -4.38 -18.73
CA LEU A 106 9.85 -4.32 -19.31
C LEU A 106 10.72 -5.53 -18.97
N ALA A 107 10.49 -6.19 -17.85
CA ALA A 107 11.28 -7.36 -17.48
C ALA A 107 10.47 -8.42 -16.74
N LYS A 108 10.99 -9.64 -16.74
CA LYS A 108 10.40 -10.78 -16.06
C LYS A 108 11.44 -11.68 -15.44
N SER A 109 11.05 -12.40 -14.39
CA SER A 109 11.75 -13.57 -13.88
C SER A 109 10.71 -14.64 -13.59
N ASP A 110 10.64 -15.63 -14.46
CA ASP A 110 9.65 -16.71 -14.44
C ASP A 110 10.24 -18.03 -14.98
N LEU A 111 9.41 -19.05 -15.20
CA LEU A 111 9.87 -20.36 -15.72
C LEU A 111 10.70 -20.25 -17.00
N SER A 112 10.38 -19.30 -17.89
CA SER A 112 11.10 -19.12 -19.15
C SER A 112 12.51 -18.56 -18.97
N THR A 113 12.77 -17.93 -17.83
CA THR A 113 14.09 -17.41 -17.41
C THR A 113 14.83 -18.36 -16.47
N GLY A 114 14.30 -19.57 -16.25
CA GLY A 114 14.85 -20.57 -15.34
C GLY A 114 14.43 -20.41 -13.87
N ASN A 115 13.58 -19.44 -13.53
CA ASN A 115 13.03 -19.29 -12.19
C ASN A 115 11.79 -20.19 -12.02
N SER A 116 11.95 -21.28 -11.27
CA SER A 116 10.86 -22.20 -10.93
C SER A 116 10.25 -21.92 -9.55
N SER A 117 10.75 -20.92 -8.82
CA SER A 117 10.28 -20.57 -7.49
C SER A 117 9.07 -19.64 -7.53
N HIS A 118 9.15 -18.60 -8.34
CA HIS A 118 8.10 -17.58 -8.48
C HIS A 118 8.06 -17.01 -9.90
N ALA A 119 6.92 -16.43 -10.25
CA ALA A 119 6.77 -15.56 -11.40
C ALA A 119 6.79 -14.12 -10.93
N SER A 120 7.69 -13.32 -11.49
CA SER A 120 7.87 -11.91 -11.18
C SER A 120 7.87 -11.07 -12.45
N TYR A 121 7.04 -10.02 -12.49
CA TYR A 121 6.85 -9.14 -13.64
C TYR A 121 7.08 -7.68 -13.24
N LEU A 122 7.98 -7.01 -13.94
CA LEU A 122 8.42 -5.64 -13.63
C LEU A 122 7.85 -4.64 -14.64
N LEU A 123 6.97 -3.76 -14.15
CA LEU A 123 6.55 -2.57 -14.86
C LEU A 123 7.51 -1.43 -14.54
N HIS A 124 7.95 -0.68 -15.54
CA HIS A 124 8.91 0.40 -15.33
C HIS A 124 8.67 1.59 -16.26
N SER A 125 8.70 2.80 -15.70
CA SER A 125 8.61 4.06 -16.45
C SER A 125 9.47 5.13 -15.77
N ALA A 126 10.46 5.63 -16.50
CA ALA A 126 11.48 6.56 -16.01
C ALA A 126 12.18 6.07 -14.72
N SER A 127 11.70 6.43 -13.54
CA SER A 127 12.24 5.97 -12.25
C SER A 127 11.22 5.22 -11.40
N LEU A 128 9.97 5.09 -11.86
CA LEU A 128 8.97 4.25 -11.22
C LEU A 128 9.18 2.79 -11.62
N SER A 129 9.23 1.91 -10.63
CA SER A 129 9.31 0.45 -10.81
C SER A 129 8.27 -0.23 -9.92
N LEU A 130 7.34 -0.97 -10.53
CA LEU A 130 6.35 -1.79 -9.83
C LEU A 130 6.57 -3.26 -10.18
N LEU A 131 6.83 -4.08 -9.17
CA LEU A 131 7.10 -5.51 -9.28
C LEU A 131 5.91 -6.31 -8.78
N PHE A 132 5.48 -7.32 -9.53
CA PHE A 132 4.37 -8.20 -9.15
C PHE A 132 4.87 -9.63 -9.07
N THR A 133 4.69 -10.27 -7.91
CA THR A 133 5.25 -11.59 -7.64
C THR A 133 4.20 -12.57 -7.13
N ALA A 134 4.21 -13.78 -7.69
CA ALA A 134 3.35 -14.90 -7.33
C ALA A 134 4.16 -16.22 -7.26
N PRO A 135 3.88 -17.12 -6.30
CA PRO A 135 4.56 -18.41 -6.17
C PRO A 135 4.12 -19.35 -7.29
N TYR A 136 5.05 -20.17 -7.75
CA TYR A 136 4.67 -21.42 -8.40
C TYR A 136 4.29 -22.49 -7.36
N SER A 137 3.78 -23.62 -7.84
CA SER A 137 3.52 -24.77 -6.97
C SER A 137 4.80 -25.18 -6.21
N PRO A 138 4.73 -25.39 -4.88
CA PRO A 138 5.87 -25.87 -4.11
C PRO A 138 6.46 -27.20 -4.64
N SER A 139 5.66 -28.01 -5.35
CA SER A 139 6.11 -29.28 -5.93
C SER A 139 7.14 -29.14 -7.07
N ILE A 140 7.23 -27.97 -7.70
CA ILE A 140 8.19 -27.68 -8.77
C ILE A 140 9.20 -26.59 -8.38
N SER A 141 9.03 -26.01 -7.19
CA SER A 141 9.82 -24.89 -6.70
C SER A 141 11.20 -25.37 -6.26
N HIS A 142 12.23 -24.73 -6.79
CA HIS A 142 13.60 -24.89 -6.32
C HIS A 142 14.03 -23.55 -5.69
N PRO A 143 14.29 -23.49 -4.37
CA PRO A 143 14.65 -22.22 -3.73
C PRO A 143 15.87 -21.53 -4.37
N SER A 144 16.82 -22.30 -4.90
CA SER A 144 18.00 -21.78 -5.58
C SER A 144 17.73 -21.15 -6.95
N SER A 145 16.53 -21.33 -7.53
CA SER A 145 16.15 -20.70 -8.80
C SER A 145 15.48 -19.33 -8.62
N ALA A 146 15.20 -18.91 -7.38
CA ALA A 146 14.59 -17.63 -7.10
C ALA A 146 15.55 -16.48 -7.43
N SER A 147 15.13 -15.55 -8.30
CA SER A 147 15.86 -14.30 -8.56
C SER A 147 15.83 -13.32 -7.38
N LEU A 148 14.77 -13.38 -6.57
CA LEU A 148 14.66 -12.71 -5.28
C LEU A 148 14.92 -13.73 -4.17
N PRO A 149 16.10 -13.73 -3.53
CA PRO A 149 16.45 -14.76 -2.54
C PRO A 149 15.68 -14.60 -1.21
N SER A 150 15.03 -13.46 -0.97
CA SER A 150 14.13 -13.24 0.17
C SER A 150 12.73 -13.82 -0.03
N PHE A 151 12.41 -14.33 -1.23
CA PHE A 151 11.11 -14.91 -1.52
C PHE A 151 10.88 -16.21 -0.72
N SER A 152 9.71 -16.31 -0.10
CA SER A 152 9.27 -17.50 0.64
C SER A 152 7.86 -17.88 0.22
N PRO A 153 7.64 -19.06 -0.41
CA PRO A 153 6.31 -19.48 -0.83
C PRO A 153 5.28 -19.56 0.31
N SER A 154 5.70 -19.96 1.51
CA SER A 154 4.81 -20.04 2.68
C SER A 154 4.44 -18.66 3.20
N ALA A 155 5.42 -17.76 3.32
CA ALA A 155 5.17 -16.38 3.73
C ALA A 155 4.27 -15.67 2.71
N HIS A 156 4.49 -15.90 1.41
CA HIS A 156 3.64 -15.36 0.34
C HIS A 156 2.20 -15.87 0.43
N SER A 157 2.02 -17.18 0.61
CA SER A 157 0.68 -17.78 0.73
C SER A 157 -0.08 -17.22 1.93
N SER A 158 0.59 -17.06 3.08
CA SER A 158 0.00 -16.43 4.27
C SER A 158 -0.35 -14.98 4.02
N PHE A 159 0.56 -14.19 3.45
CA PHE A 159 0.38 -12.77 3.16
C PHE A 159 -0.80 -12.53 2.20
N THR A 160 -0.84 -13.23 1.08
CA THR A 160 -1.91 -13.03 0.07
C THR A 160 -3.27 -13.55 0.55
N SER A 161 -3.30 -14.57 1.40
CA SER A 161 -4.53 -15.01 2.04
C SER A 161 -5.06 -13.96 3.04
N SER A 162 -4.16 -13.38 3.84
CA SER A 162 -4.52 -12.41 4.87
C SER A 162 -4.88 -11.03 4.30
N HIS A 163 -4.18 -10.56 3.26
CA HIS A 163 -4.32 -9.18 2.76
C HIS A 163 -4.93 -9.07 1.36
N GLY A 164 -4.95 -10.15 0.56
CA GLY A 164 -5.26 -10.10 -0.86
C GLY A 164 -4.11 -9.54 -1.70
N LEU A 165 -4.42 -8.69 -2.69
CA LEU A 165 -3.41 -7.93 -3.43
C LEU A 165 -2.89 -6.78 -2.54
N ALA A 166 -1.63 -6.85 -2.11
CA ALA A 166 -1.03 -5.84 -1.25
C ALA A 166 0.48 -5.67 -1.49
N VAL A 167 1.03 -4.54 -1.05
CA VAL A 167 2.48 -4.26 -1.13
C VAL A 167 3.21 -5.02 -0.04
N ARG A 168 4.11 -5.90 -0.46
CA ARG A 168 5.02 -6.63 0.43
C ARG A 168 6.27 -5.80 0.74
N ALA A 169 6.91 -5.22 -0.26
CA ALA A 169 8.17 -4.51 -0.06
C ALA A 169 8.10 -3.10 -0.64
N VAL A 170 8.52 -2.11 0.16
CA VAL A 170 8.93 -0.81 -0.36
C VAL A 170 10.45 -0.79 -0.38
N ALA A 171 11.04 -0.69 -1.57
CA ALA A 171 12.48 -0.76 -1.74
C ALA A 171 13.08 0.63 -1.93
N ILE A 172 14.20 0.88 -1.24
CA ILE A 172 14.99 2.11 -1.37
C ILE A 172 16.41 1.76 -1.84
N SER A 173 16.95 2.62 -2.69
CA SER A 173 18.33 2.54 -3.13
C SER A 173 19.25 3.13 -2.06
N VAL A 174 20.29 2.39 -1.70
CA VAL A 174 21.32 2.79 -0.74
C VAL A 174 22.71 2.48 -1.31
N PRO A 175 23.77 3.22 -0.93
CA PRO A 175 25.12 2.92 -1.40
C PRO A 175 25.70 1.61 -0.84
N SER A 176 25.12 1.07 0.24
CA SER A 176 25.51 -0.22 0.79
C SER A 176 24.35 -0.84 1.58
N ALA A 177 23.75 -1.89 1.03
CA ALA A 177 22.63 -2.59 1.67
C ALA A 177 23.09 -3.29 2.96
N ALA A 178 24.34 -3.77 3.00
CA ALA A 178 24.94 -4.34 4.20
C ALA A 178 25.09 -3.30 5.33
N ALA A 179 25.60 -2.10 5.02
CA ALA A 179 25.74 -1.03 6.00
C ALA A 179 24.37 -0.53 6.49
N ALA A 180 23.41 -0.31 5.58
CA ALA A 180 22.05 0.10 5.91
C ALA A 180 21.35 -0.92 6.83
N PHE A 181 21.45 -2.21 6.52
CA PHE A 181 20.91 -3.29 7.35
C PHE A 181 21.56 -3.32 8.74
N SER A 182 22.90 -3.29 8.81
CA SER A 182 23.62 -3.31 10.09
C SER A 182 23.28 -2.08 10.97
N ALA A 183 23.23 -0.89 10.36
CA ALA A 183 22.86 0.35 11.05
C ALA A 183 21.41 0.29 11.56
N SER A 184 20.50 -0.29 10.78
CA SER A 184 19.09 -0.46 11.14
C SER A 184 18.92 -1.45 12.30
N VAL A 185 19.48 -2.66 12.18
CA VAL A 185 19.31 -3.73 13.17
C VAL A 185 19.97 -3.36 14.50
N SER A 186 21.15 -2.71 14.48
CA SER A 186 21.81 -2.22 15.71
C SER A 186 20.97 -1.16 16.46
N ARG A 187 19.97 -0.58 15.81
CA ARG A 187 19.04 0.41 16.39
C ARG A 187 17.63 -0.15 16.60
N GLY A 188 17.46 -1.47 16.46
CA GLY A 188 16.25 -2.17 16.83
C GLY A 188 15.31 -2.49 15.67
N ALA A 189 15.71 -2.28 14.41
CA ALA A 189 14.95 -2.85 13.29
C ALA A 189 14.90 -4.37 13.41
N VAL A 190 13.72 -4.96 13.21
CA VAL A 190 13.57 -6.42 13.19
C VAL A 190 14.11 -6.94 11.85
N PRO A 191 15.15 -7.79 11.85
CA PRO A 191 15.71 -8.33 10.61
C PRO A 191 14.71 -9.28 9.94
N VAL A 192 14.54 -9.17 8.63
CA VAL A 192 13.67 -10.07 7.84
C VAL A 192 14.50 -10.89 6.86
N PHE A 193 15.43 -10.28 6.15
CA PHE A 193 16.34 -10.96 5.24
C PHE A 193 17.74 -10.35 5.32
N PRO A 194 18.78 -11.13 5.65
CA PRO A 194 20.13 -10.60 5.82
C PRO A 194 20.74 -10.15 4.48
N PRO A 195 21.72 -9.23 4.50
CA PRO A 195 22.42 -8.79 3.30
C PRO A 195 22.97 -9.97 2.49
N THR A 196 22.55 -10.06 1.24
CA THR A 196 22.94 -11.14 0.33
C THR A 196 23.41 -10.54 -0.99
N LEU A 197 24.62 -10.89 -1.39
CA LEU A 197 25.17 -10.56 -2.70
C LEU A 197 24.51 -11.45 -3.75
N LEU A 198 23.94 -10.84 -4.78
CA LEU A 198 23.27 -11.54 -5.88
C LEU A 198 24.30 -12.08 -6.89
N PRO A 199 23.89 -12.99 -7.80
CA PRO A 199 24.83 -13.69 -8.70
C PRO A 199 25.63 -12.79 -9.65
N ASP A 200 25.24 -11.53 -9.85
CA ASP A 200 26.02 -10.56 -10.64
C ASP A 200 27.28 -10.05 -9.91
N GLY A 201 27.45 -10.42 -8.63
CA GLY A 201 28.61 -10.08 -7.81
C GLY A 201 28.70 -8.61 -7.40
N ARG A 202 27.67 -7.80 -7.68
CA ARG A 202 27.66 -6.35 -7.40
C ARG A 202 26.34 -5.82 -6.85
N THR A 203 25.24 -6.54 -7.00
CA THR A 203 23.96 -6.14 -6.42
C THR A 203 23.79 -6.80 -5.05
N THR A 204 23.54 -6.01 -4.00
CA THR A 204 23.23 -6.54 -2.65
C THR A 204 21.80 -6.17 -2.24
N LEU A 205 21.09 -7.14 -1.66
CA LEU A 205 19.73 -6.95 -1.14
C LEU A 205 19.67 -7.31 0.34
N ALA A 206 18.97 -6.52 1.14
CA ALA A 206 18.65 -6.82 2.54
C ALA A 206 17.24 -6.32 2.88
N GLU A 207 16.59 -6.90 3.90
CA GLU A 207 15.24 -6.50 4.33
C GLU A 207 15.10 -6.41 5.84
N VAL A 208 14.42 -5.36 6.30
CA VAL A 208 13.96 -5.22 7.67
C VAL A 208 12.45 -5.02 7.71
N HIS A 209 11.83 -5.34 8.83
CA HIS A 209 10.42 -5.11 9.06
C HIS A 209 10.11 -3.61 9.07
N LEU A 210 9.04 -3.20 8.38
CA LEU A 210 8.59 -1.81 8.32
C LEU A 210 7.35 -1.59 9.21
N TYR A 211 6.22 -2.19 8.85
CA TYR A 211 4.97 -2.26 9.64
C TYR A 211 4.10 -3.40 9.12
N GLY A 212 3.26 -3.98 9.98
CA GLY A 212 2.43 -5.14 9.60
C GLY A 212 3.29 -6.27 9.03
N ASP A 213 2.93 -6.75 7.84
CA ASP A 213 3.75 -7.70 7.07
C ASP A 213 4.48 -7.03 5.89
N SER A 214 4.59 -5.70 5.87
CA SER A 214 5.41 -4.99 4.88
C SER A 214 6.87 -4.86 5.34
N VAL A 215 7.80 -4.90 4.38
CA VAL A 215 9.23 -4.77 4.61
C VAL A 215 9.79 -3.51 3.96
N LEU A 216 10.83 -2.94 4.58
CA LEU A 216 11.72 -1.99 3.93
C LEU A 216 12.88 -2.77 3.34
N ARG A 217 13.02 -2.73 2.02
CA ARG A 217 14.08 -3.43 1.30
C ARG A 217 15.19 -2.44 0.94
N PHE A 218 16.42 -2.75 1.33
CA PHE A 218 17.61 -2.02 0.92
C PHE A 218 18.17 -2.66 -0.34
N ILE A 219 18.36 -1.85 -1.37
CA ILE A 219 18.96 -2.27 -2.63
C ILE A 219 20.23 -1.45 -2.87
N ASP A 220 21.33 -2.16 -3.05
CA ASP A 220 22.63 -1.61 -3.41
C ASP A 220 22.97 -2.13 -4.80
N THR A 221 22.69 -1.30 -5.81
CA THR A 221 23.04 -1.53 -7.20
C THR A 221 23.01 -0.22 -7.99
N GLU A 222 23.77 -0.18 -9.08
CA GLU A 222 23.72 0.89 -10.08
C GLU A 222 22.69 0.61 -11.19
N GLN A 223 22.07 -0.58 -11.19
CA GLN A 223 21.13 -1.01 -12.22
C GLN A 223 19.69 -0.90 -11.74
N TRP A 224 18.78 -0.48 -12.62
CA TRP A 224 17.34 -0.52 -12.32
C TRP A 224 16.78 -1.95 -12.34
N LEU A 225 17.41 -2.85 -13.11
CA LEU A 225 17.01 -4.24 -13.27
C LEU A 225 17.78 -5.14 -12.31
N LEU A 226 17.07 -5.99 -11.56
CA LEU A 226 17.68 -6.93 -10.63
C LEU A 226 18.25 -8.17 -11.36
N PRO A 227 19.36 -8.76 -10.88
CA PRO A 227 19.91 -10.01 -11.40
C PRO A 227 18.87 -11.15 -11.46
N GLY A 228 18.91 -11.94 -12.54
CA GLY A 228 17.95 -13.02 -12.78
C GLY A 228 16.61 -12.57 -13.38
N PHE A 229 16.46 -11.29 -13.70
CA PHE A 229 15.39 -10.78 -14.56
C PHE A 229 15.89 -10.59 -15.99
N GLU A 230 15.06 -10.97 -16.95
CA GLU A 230 15.30 -10.80 -18.38
C GLU A 230 14.39 -9.70 -18.96
N PRO A 231 14.93 -8.79 -19.78
CA PRO A 231 14.11 -7.85 -20.54
C PRO A 231 13.14 -8.57 -21.48
N LEU A 232 11.93 -8.02 -21.66
CA LEU A 232 11.02 -8.53 -22.68
C LEU A 232 11.53 -8.14 -24.09
N PRO A 233 11.53 -9.06 -25.08
CA PRO A 233 12.09 -8.79 -26.40
C PRO A 233 11.28 -7.77 -27.23
N ASN A 234 9.96 -7.68 -26.99
CA ASN A 234 9.07 -6.71 -27.63
C ASN A 234 8.17 -6.09 -26.54
N PRO A 235 8.69 -5.15 -25.73
CA PRO A 235 7.84 -4.46 -24.77
C PRO A 235 6.74 -3.70 -25.53
N PRO A 236 5.50 -3.62 -25.01
CA PRO A 236 4.45 -2.85 -25.64
C PRO A 236 4.88 -1.39 -25.73
N SER A 237 5.38 -0.97 -26.91
CA SER A 237 6.07 0.31 -27.11
C SER A 237 5.16 1.54 -27.01
N GLU A 238 3.85 1.34 -26.86
CA GLU A 238 2.85 2.40 -26.92
C GLU A 238 2.26 2.80 -25.56
N LEU A 239 2.52 2.04 -24.49
CA LEU A 239 1.96 2.32 -23.17
C LEU A 239 2.87 3.28 -22.39
N ASN A 240 2.57 4.58 -22.47
CA ASN A 240 3.13 5.61 -21.59
C ASN A 240 2.12 6.75 -21.39
N TYR A 241 1.57 6.87 -20.19
CA TYR A 241 0.62 7.94 -19.85
C TYR A 241 1.26 9.15 -19.18
N GLY A 242 2.58 9.15 -18.95
CA GLY A 242 3.33 10.24 -18.35
C GLY A 242 3.65 10.07 -16.85
N ILE A 243 3.45 8.87 -16.28
CA ILE A 243 3.84 8.57 -14.89
C ILE A 243 5.35 8.28 -14.83
N VAL A 244 6.08 8.95 -13.93
CA VAL A 244 7.55 8.99 -13.96
C VAL A 244 8.27 8.54 -12.69
N LYS A 245 7.65 8.65 -11.50
CA LYS A 245 8.27 8.25 -10.23
C LYS A 245 7.25 8.01 -9.11
N LEU A 246 7.68 7.34 -8.05
CA LEU A 246 6.98 7.30 -6.77
C LEU A 246 7.30 8.58 -5.99
N ASP A 247 6.29 9.31 -5.52
CA ASP A 247 6.44 10.48 -4.65
C ASP A 247 6.55 10.06 -3.19
N HIS A 248 5.59 9.25 -2.75
CA HIS A 248 5.50 8.77 -1.37
C HIS A 248 4.69 7.47 -1.28
N ALA A 249 4.94 6.70 -0.22
CA ALA A 249 4.23 5.47 0.09
C ALA A 249 3.66 5.54 1.51
N VAL A 250 2.35 5.37 1.66
CA VAL A 250 1.66 5.63 2.93
C VAL A 250 1.30 4.33 3.64
N GLY A 251 1.65 4.23 4.92
CA GLY A 251 1.29 3.10 5.78
C GLY A 251 0.12 3.43 6.71
N ASN A 252 -0.82 2.49 6.87
CA ASN A 252 -1.82 2.55 7.94
C ASN A 252 -1.39 1.65 9.10
N VAL A 253 -1.44 2.19 10.32
CA VAL A 253 -1.08 1.50 11.55
C VAL A 253 -2.16 1.69 12.61
N PRO A 254 -2.33 0.74 13.56
CA PRO A 254 -3.31 0.89 14.63
C PRO A 254 -2.96 2.00 15.63
N LYS A 255 -1.66 2.28 15.81
CA LYS A 255 -1.14 3.36 16.66
C LYS A 255 0.07 3.99 15.97
N LEU A 256 0.04 5.30 15.83
CA LEU A 256 1.01 6.07 15.05
C LEU A 256 2.32 6.28 15.80
N GLU A 257 2.26 6.69 17.07
CA GLU A 257 3.47 7.03 17.86
C GLU A 257 4.48 5.87 17.93
N PRO A 258 4.09 4.62 18.29
CA PRO A 258 5.04 3.51 18.31
C PRO A 258 5.63 3.16 16.93
N ALA A 259 4.85 3.31 15.86
CA ALA A 259 5.29 3.00 14.50
C ALA A 259 6.27 4.06 13.98
N VAL A 260 5.95 5.34 14.21
CA VAL A 260 6.82 6.49 13.91
C VAL A 260 8.13 6.37 14.66
N ASP A 261 8.09 6.12 15.98
CA ASP A 261 9.29 5.99 16.80
C ASP A 261 10.15 4.80 16.38
N TYR A 262 9.53 3.65 16.05
CA TYR A 262 10.23 2.49 15.53
C TYR A 262 11.01 2.84 14.25
N ILE A 263 10.35 3.43 13.26
CA ILE A 263 10.97 3.75 11.96
C ILE A 263 12.07 4.81 12.14
N LYS A 264 11.76 5.93 12.82
CA LYS A 264 12.74 6.99 13.10
C LYS A 264 13.99 6.46 13.78
N LYS A 265 13.81 5.56 14.76
CA LYS A 265 14.92 5.01 15.55
C LYS A 265 15.91 4.23 14.67
N PHE A 266 15.43 3.42 13.72
CA PHE A 266 16.34 2.60 12.92
C PHE A 266 16.84 3.28 11.65
N THR A 267 16.05 4.17 11.04
CA THR A 267 16.48 4.88 9.82
C THR A 267 17.20 6.19 10.11
N GLY A 268 16.85 6.88 11.19
CA GLY A 268 17.25 8.26 11.44
C GLY A 268 16.41 9.29 10.67
N PHE A 269 15.34 8.87 9.99
CA PHE A 269 14.44 9.77 9.25
C PHE A 269 13.81 10.79 10.18
N HIS A 270 13.58 12.00 9.67
CA HIS A 270 12.96 13.09 10.42
C HIS A 270 11.48 13.25 10.07
N GLU A 271 10.74 13.88 10.98
CA GLU A 271 9.36 14.28 10.71
C GLU A 271 9.36 15.47 9.74
N PHE A 272 8.72 15.28 8.60
CA PHE A 272 8.59 16.27 7.54
C PHE A 272 7.32 17.12 7.71
N ALA A 273 6.20 16.47 8.05
CA ALA A 273 4.90 17.09 8.26
C ALA A 273 4.04 16.25 9.21
N GLU A 274 3.08 16.89 9.87
CA GLU A 274 2.07 16.26 10.70
C GLU A 274 0.68 16.81 10.36
N PHE A 275 -0.32 15.92 10.41
CA PHE A 275 -1.73 16.24 10.23
C PHE A 275 -2.53 15.60 11.35
N THR A 276 -3.30 16.38 12.10
CA THR A 276 -4.19 15.87 13.15
C THR A 276 -5.63 15.80 12.67
N ALA A 277 -6.50 15.12 13.42
CA ALA A 277 -7.94 15.11 13.13
C ALA A 277 -8.54 16.52 13.00
N ALA A 278 -8.01 17.50 13.76
CA ALA A 278 -8.44 18.89 13.67
C ALA A 278 -7.99 19.58 12.37
N ASP A 279 -6.92 19.08 11.75
CA ASP A 279 -6.34 19.62 10.53
C ASP A 279 -6.97 19.08 9.26
N VAL A 280 -7.34 17.79 9.26
CA VAL A 280 -7.76 17.07 8.05
C VAL A 280 -9.10 16.36 8.17
N GLY A 281 -9.66 16.20 9.37
CA GLY A 281 -10.91 15.50 9.59
C GLY A 281 -12.15 16.28 9.15
N THR A 282 -13.25 15.55 8.97
CA THR A 282 -14.60 16.11 8.81
C THR A 282 -15.32 16.11 10.16
N ALA A 283 -16.55 16.63 10.19
CA ALA A 283 -17.42 16.45 11.35
C ALA A 283 -17.85 14.98 11.59
N GLU A 284 -17.58 14.08 10.63
CA GLU A 284 -18.00 12.68 10.64
C GLU A 284 -16.84 11.70 10.84
N SER A 285 -15.63 11.99 10.32
CA SER A 285 -14.49 11.06 10.33
C SER A 285 -13.13 11.81 10.29
N GLY A 286 -12.03 11.09 10.48
CA GLY A 286 -10.69 11.69 10.53
C GLY A 286 -9.57 10.69 10.78
N LEU A 287 -8.35 11.19 10.76
CA LEU A 287 -7.11 10.46 10.99
C LEU A 287 -6.07 11.39 11.65
N ASN A 288 -5.06 10.80 12.28
CA ASN A 288 -3.78 11.49 12.50
C ASN A 288 -2.74 10.91 11.55
N SER A 289 -1.85 11.74 11.03
CA SER A 289 -0.80 11.36 10.10
C SER A 289 0.52 12.06 10.43
N VAL A 290 1.63 11.35 10.27
CA VAL A 290 2.99 11.89 10.35
C VAL A 290 3.76 11.42 9.13
N VAL A 291 4.46 12.34 8.47
CA VAL A 291 5.32 12.06 7.33
C VAL A 291 6.77 11.95 7.80
N LEU A 292 7.39 10.80 7.56
CA LEU A 292 8.83 10.62 7.72
C LEU A 292 9.56 10.83 6.41
N ALA A 293 10.74 11.46 6.47
CA ALA A 293 11.57 11.74 5.30
C ALA A 293 13.03 11.40 5.57
N ASN A 294 13.75 11.01 4.51
CA ASN A 294 15.21 10.96 4.53
C ASN A 294 15.82 12.37 4.46
N ASN A 295 17.14 12.48 4.60
CA ASN A 295 17.88 13.74 4.60
C ASN A 295 17.59 14.65 3.40
N ASP A 296 17.50 14.07 2.20
CA ASP A 296 17.23 14.81 0.95
C ASP A 296 15.74 14.99 0.67
N GLU A 297 14.88 14.45 1.56
CA GLU A 297 13.42 14.51 1.51
C GLU A 297 12.84 13.99 0.18
N ASN A 298 13.53 13.04 -0.47
CA ASN A 298 13.11 12.40 -1.72
C ASN A 298 12.54 10.99 -1.52
N VAL A 299 12.63 10.45 -0.31
CA VAL A 299 11.92 9.26 0.16
C VAL A 299 10.99 9.68 1.28
N LEU A 300 9.70 9.52 1.06
CA LEU A 300 8.64 10.03 1.94
C LEU A 300 7.72 8.87 2.37
N PHE A 301 7.61 8.68 3.69
CA PHE A 301 6.76 7.67 4.33
C PHE A 301 5.74 8.32 5.28
N PRO A 302 4.58 8.76 4.77
CA PRO A 302 3.43 9.05 5.61
C PRO A 302 2.91 7.80 6.35
N LEU A 303 2.52 7.99 7.61
CA LEU A 303 1.93 6.96 8.46
C LEU A 303 0.64 7.50 9.05
N ASN A 304 -0.45 6.73 8.99
CA ASN A 304 -1.75 7.13 9.53
C ASN A 304 -2.20 6.21 10.68
N GLU A 305 -2.91 6.78 11.65
CA GLU A 305 -3.72 6.04 12.62
C GLU A 305 -5.20 6.44 12.58
N PRO A 306 -6.11 5.52 12.98
CA PRO A 306 -7.52 5.85 13.10
C PRO A 306 -7.77 6.77 14.30
N VAL A 307 -8.76 7.65 14.16
CA VAL A 307 -9.31 8.43 15.27
C VAL A 307 -10.69 7.87 15.60
N PHE A 308 -10.89 7.49 16.86
CA PHE A 308 -12.12 6.86 17.34
C PHE A 308 -13.08 7.87 17.97
N GLY A 309 -14.35 7.48 18.12
CA GLY A 309 -15.38 8.30 18.79
C GLY A 309 -16.05 9.36 17.91
N MET A 310 -15.81 9.35 16.60
CA MET A 310 -16.51 10.19 15.63
C MET A 310 -17.78 9.52 15.10
N LYS A 311 -18.64 10.29 14.42
CA LYS A 311 -19.96 9.81 13.95
C LYS A 311 -19.87 8.62 13.01
N ARG A 312 -18.84 8.60 12.16
CA ARG A 312 -18.54 7.51 11.25
C ARG A 312 -17.22 6.87 11.60
N LYS A 313 -17.09 5.64 11.15
CA LYS A 313 -15.88 4.85 11.30
C LYS A 313 -14.76 5.50 10.49
N SER A 314 -13.57 5.62 11.08
CA SER A 314 -12.39 6.06 10.34
C SER A 314 -12.10 5.08 9.20
N GLN A 315 -11.88 5.59 8.00
CA GLN A 315 -11.39 4.84 6.84
C GLN A 315 -10.08 4.09 7.14
N ILE A 316 -9.24 4.60 8.07
CA ILE A 316 -8.04 3.89 8.51
C ILE A 316 -8.42 2.62 9.27
N GLN A 317 -9.46 2.68 10.12
CA GLN A 317 -9.97 1.50 10.80
C GLN A 317 -10.62 0.51 9.82
N THR A 318 -11.38 1.01 8.83
CA THR A 318 -11.93 0.16 7.77
C THR A 318 -10.83 -0.58 7.00
N TYR A 319 -9.72 0.12 6.67
CA TYR A 319 -8.54 -0.50 6.07
C TYR A 319 -7.99 -1.61 6.98
N LEU A 320 -7.71 -1.31 8.26
CA LEU A 320 -7.08 -2.27 9.18
C LEU A 320 -7.89 -3.56 9.34
N GLU A 321 -9.23 -3.46 9.28
CA GLU A 321 -10.09 -4.65 9.35
C GLU A 321 -10.09 -5.47 8.07
N HIS A 322 -10.20 -4.83 6.90
CA HIS A 322 -10.24 -5.55 5.63
C HIS A 322 -8.86 -6.01 5.16
N ASN A 323 -7.81 -5.36 5.62
CA ASN A 323 -6.42 -5.75 5.42
C ASN A 323 -5.93 -6.73 6.50
N GLU A 324 -6.72 -7.03 7.54
CA GLU A 324 -6.29 -7.85 8.67
C GLU A 324 -5.04 -7.33 9.41
N GLY A 325 -4.86 -6.01 9.45
CA GLY A 325 -3.76 -5.36 10.14
C GLY A 325 -3.14 -4.19 9.37
N ALA A 326 -1.97 -3.76 9.84
CA ALA A 326 -1.21 -2.67 9.25
C ALA A 326 -0.66 -3.05 7.85
N GLY A 327 -0.46 -2.04 7.00
CA GLY A 327 0.04 -2.23 5.65
C GLY A 327 0.08 -0.93 4.84
N VAL A 328 0.55 -1.01 3.60
CA VAL A 328 0.55 0.13 2.67
C VAL A 328 -0.88 0.43 2.22
N GLN A 329 -1.33 1.66 2.49
CA GLN A 329 -2.63 2.17 2.10
C GLN A 329 -2.62 2.71 0.67
N HIS A 330 -1.66 3.56 0.33
CA HIS A 330 -1.58 4.09 -1.03
C HIS A 330 -0.17 4.42 -1.46
N LEU A 331 -0.02 4.49 -2.78
CA LEU A 331 1.19 4.94 -3.46
C LEU A 331 0.82 6.18 -4.28
N ALA A 332 1.55 7.27 -4.07
CA ALA A 332 1.39 8.47 -4.86
C ALA A 332 2.39 8.49 -6.01
N LEU A 333 1.87 8.50 -7.24
CA LEU A 333 2.65 8.41 -8.46
C LEU A 333 2.68 9.78 -9.13
N VAL A 334 3.89 10.30 -9.37
CA VAL A 334 4.08 11.58 -10.03
C VAL A 334 3.87 11.42 -11.53
N SER A 335 3.06 12.31 -12.08
CA SER A 335 2.93 12.53 -13.52
C SER A 335 3.65 13.81 -13.96
N GLU A 336 4.22 13.78 -15.16
CA GLU A 336 4.75 14.96 -15.85
C GLU A 336 3.64 15.85 -16.43
N ASP A 337 2.49 15.27 -16.77
CA ASP A 337 1.28 15.93 -17.27
C ASP A 337 0.06 15.14 -16.77
N ILE A 338 -0.42 15.51 -15.57
CA ILE A 338 -1.54 14.83 -14.90
C ILE A 338 -2.81 14.88 -15.74
N PHE A 339 -3.01 15.92 -16.54
CA PHE A 339 -4.19 16.04 -17.40
C PHE A 339 -4.16 14.98 -18.51
N LYS A 340 -3.02 14.80 -19.19
CA LYS A 340 -2.83 13.72 -20.16
C LYS A 340 -2.96 12.35 -19.49
N THR A 341 -2.28 12.15 -18.37
CA THR A 341 -2.34 10.88 -17.62
C THR A 341 -3.77 10.49 -17.30
N LEU A 342 -4.56 11.39 -16.73
CA LEU A 342 -5.93 11.08 -16.33
C LEU A 342 -6.89 10.94 -17.50
N ARG A 343 -6.70 11.66 -18.62
CA ARG A 343 -7.45 11.38 -19.86
C ARG A 343 -7.23 9.94 -20.31
N GLU A 344 -5.98 9.48 -20.32
CA GLU A 344 -5.65 8.12 -20.74
C GLU A 344 -6.13 7.05 -19.75
N MET A 345 -5.93 7.26 -18.44
CA MET A 345 -6.41 6.33 -17.42
C MET A 345 -7.93 6.21 -17.43
N ARG A 346 -8.66 7.34 -17.49
CA ARG A 346 -10.14 7.34 -17.52
C ARG A 346 -10.70 6.66 -18.77
N ARG A 347 -10.04 6.77 -19.93
CA ARG A 347 -10.42 6.03 -21.16
C ARG A 347 -10.39 4.51 -20.97
N ARG A 348 -9.61 4.01 -20.00
CA ARG A 348 -9.41 2.57 -19.75
C ARG A 348 -10.19 2.06 -18.54
N SER A 349 -10.78 2.94 -17.73
CA SER A 349 -11.50 2.56 -16.51
C SER A 349 -12.55 1.46 -16.73
N THR A 350 -13.30 1.52 -17.83
CA THR A 350 -14.39 0.57 -18.13
C THR A 350 -13.93 -0.69 -18.88
N VAL A 351 -12.65 -0.76 -19.26
CA VAL A 351 -12.06 -1.86 -20.04
C VAL A 351 -10.83 -2.44 -19.33
N GLY A 352 -10.94 -2.63 -18.01
CA GLY A 352 -9.91 -3.29 -17.20
C GLY A 352 -8.94 -2.36 -16.47
N GLY A 353 -9.02 -1.04 -16.68
CA GLY A 353 -8.20 -0.06 -15.95
C GLY A 353 -8.67 0.20 -14.51
N PHE A 354 -8.32 1.39 -14.00
CA PHE A 354 -8.70 1.83 -12.66
C PHE A 354 -9.82 2.86 -12.71
N GLU A 355 -10.74 2.75 -11.76
CA GLU A 355 -11.77 3.76 -11.52
C GLU A 355 -11.26 4.80 -10.51
N PHE A 356 -11.87 5.98 -10.53
CA PHE A 356 -11.52 7.08 -9.65
C PHE A 356 -12.62 7.34 -8.63
N MET A 357 -12.24 7.98 -7.52
CA MET A 357 -13.21 8.48 -6.56
C MET A 357 -14.18 9.49 -7.21
N PRO A 358 -15.40 9.64 -6.67
CA PRO A 358 -16.35 10.64 -7.17
C PRO A 358 -15.73 12.04 -7.17
N SER A 359 -15.95 12.76 -8.28
CA SER A 359 -15.47 14.14 -8.41
C SER A 359 -16.12 15.04 -7.35
N PRO A 360 -15.38 16.03 -6.80
CA PRO A 360 -15.94 17.10 -6.00
C PRO A 360 -17.10 17.82 -6.70
N PRO A 361 -18.03 18.46 -5.94
CA PRO A 361 -19.12 19.22 -6.54
C PRO A 361 -18.60 20.46 -7.30
N PRO A 362 -19.33 20.98 -8.30
CA PRO A 362 -18.93 22.18 -9.06
C PRO A 362 -18.61 23.42 -8.21
N THR A 363 -19.18 23.51 -6.99
CA THR A 363 -18.85 24.55 -6.01
C THR A 363 -17.38 24.55 -5.61
N TYR A 364 -16.72 23.39 -5.59
CA TYR A 364 -15.29 23.27 -5.31
C TYR A 364 -14.46 24.02 -6.35
N TYR A 365 -14.70 23.76 -7.64
CA TYR A 365 -13.95 24.35 -8.75
C TYR A 365 -14.23 25.84 -8.94
N ARG A 366 -15.48 26.29 -8.69
CA ARG A 366 -15.79 27.73 -8.65
C ARG A 366 -14.98 28.47 -7.60
N ASN A 367 -14.73 27.84 -6.44
CA ASN A 367 -13.89 28.42 -5.39
C ASN A 367 -12.38 28.28 -5.69
N LEU A 368 -11.99 27.29 -6.52
CA LEU A 368 -10.61 27.06 -6.90
C LEU A 368 -10.02 28.24 -7.67
N LYS A 369 -10.79 28.90 -8.55
CA LYS A 369 -10.35 30.09 -9.27
C LYS A 369 -9.81 31.21 -8.36
N ARG A 370 -10.42 31.39 -7.18
CA ARG A 370 -9.96 32.36 -6.19
C ARG A 370 -8.67 31.93 -5.49
N ARG A 371 -8.41 30.63 -5.39
CA ARG A 371 -7.25 30.06 -4.67
C ARG A 371 -6.02 29.90 -5.58
N ALA A 372 -6.23 29.40 -6.79
CA ALA A 372 -5.18 28.92 -7.69
C ALA A 372 -5.16 29.61 -9.06
N GLY A 373 -5.96 30.67 -9.27
CA GLY A 373 -6.04 31.38 -10.55
C GLY A 373 -4.73 32.05 -11.00
N ASP A 374 -3.79 32.27 -10.08
CA ASP A 374 -2.45 32.80 -10.38
C ASP A 374 -1.48 31.71 -10.87
N VAL A 375 -1.83 30.43 -10.71
CA VAL A 375 -0.99 29.28 -11.08
C VAL A 375 -1.62 28.46 -12.22
N LEU A 376 -2.95 28.33 -12.22
CA LEU A 376 -3.71 27.57 -13.20
C LEU A 376 -4.55 28.51 -14.05
N SER A 377 -4.50 28.34 -15.37
CA SER A 377 -5.40 29.06 -16.29
C SER A 377 -6.86 28.62 -16.12
N ASP A 378 -7.79 29.42 -16.62
CA ASP A 378 -9.22 29.07 -16.59
C ASP A 378 -9.50 27.73 -17.29
N GLU A 379 -8.84 27.46 -18.42
CA GLU A 379 -8.96 26.19 -19.15
C GLU A 379 -8.40 25.01 -18.33
N GLN A 380 -7.31 25.22 -17.57
CA GLN A 380 -6.76 24.18 -16.69
C GLN A 380 -7.67 23.90 -15.50
N ILE A 381 -8.36 24.92 -14.97
CA ILE A 381 -9.35 24.74 -13.89
C ILE A 381 -10.57 23.97 -14.40
N GLU A 382 -11.07 24.30 -15.60
CA GLU A 382 -12.15 23.55 -16.25
C GLU A 382 -11.75 22.08 -16.50
N GLU A 383 -10.50 21.85 -16.91
CA GLU A 383 -9.98 20.50 -17.10
C GLU A 383 -9.83 19.74 -15.76
N CYS A 384 -9.47 20.43 -14.67
CA CYS A 384 -9.51 19.86 -13.32
C CYS A 384 -10.93 19.42 -12.96
N GLU A 385 -11.95 20.25 -13.22
CA GLU A 385 -13.35 19.91 -12.97
C GLU A 385 -13.78 18.68 -13.76
N ARG A 386 -13.50 18.68 -15.07
CA ARG A 386 -13.86 17.59 -15.98
C ARG A 386 -13.21 16.26 -15.59
N LEU A 387 -11.97 16.30 -15.10
CA LEU A 387 -11.20 15.12 -14.71
C LEU A 387 -11.33 14.75 -13.23
N GLY A 388 -12.00 15.58 -12.41
CA GLY A 388 -12.15 15.34 -10.97
C GLY A 388 -10.86 15.57 -10.16
N ILE A 389 -9.97 16.44 -10.62
CA ILE A 389 -8.67 16.70 -9.99
C ILE A 389 -8.84 17.64 -8.80
N LEU A 390 -8.30 17.24 -7.65
CA LEU A 390 -8.19 18.07 -6.47
C LEU A 390 -6.92 18.93 -6.56
N VAL A 391 -6.99 20.18 -6.11
CA VAL A 391 -5.86 21.11 -6.16
C VAL A 391 -5.66 21.73 -4.78
N ASP A 392 -4.48 21.47 -4.19
CA ASP A 392 -4.04 22.13 -2.95
C ASP A 392 -2.87 23.06 -3.20
N MET A 393 -2.67 24.00 -2.28
CA MET A 393 -1.56 24.94 -2.32
C MET A 393 -0.98 25.13 -0.93
N ASP A 394 0.35 25.18 -0.85
CA ASP A 394 1.08 25.64 0.33
C ASP A 394 1.85 26.93 0.03
N ASP A 395 2.71 27.35 0.95
CA ASP A 395 3.55 28.55 0.81
C ASP A 395 4.63 28.42 -0.28
N GLN A 396 4.88 27.20 -0.81
CA GLN A 396 6.02 26.89 -1.68
C GLN A 396 5.60 26.43 -3.08
N GLY A 397 4.39 25.87 -3.23
CA GLY A 397 3.90 25.38 -4.51
C GLY A 397 2.46 24.88 -4.49
N THR A 398 2.10 24.25 -5.61
CA THR A 398 0.75 23.75 -5.90
C THR A 398 0.80 22.25 -6.14
N LEU A 399 -0.16 21.52 -5.56
CA LEU A 399 -0.32 20.08 -5.69
C LEU A 399 -1.63 19.78 -6.41
N LEU A 400 -1.54 19.17 -7.59
CA LEU A 400 -2.67 18.54 -8.27
C LEU A 400 -2.68 17.07 -7.87
N GLN A 401 -3.83 16.53 -7.49
CA GLN A 401 -3.95 15.14 -7.05
C GLN A 401 -5.31 14.53 -7.39
N ILE A 402 -5.35 13.22 -7.52
CA ILE A 402 -6.60 12.45 -7.60
C ILE A 402 -6.39 11.03 -7.09
N PHE A 403 -7.44 10.45 -6.53
CA PHE A 403 -7.40 9.11 -5.93
C PHE A 403 -8.21 8.12 -6.76
N THR A 404 -7.64 6.93 -6.97
CA THR A 404 -8.38 5.80 -7.51
C THR A 404 -9.33 5.24 -6.46
N LYS A 405 -10.33 4.47 -6.90
CA LYS A 405 -10.94 3.44 -6.03
C LYS A 405 -9.89 2.38 -5.65
N PRO A 406 -10.17 1.49 -4.69
CA PRO A 406 -9.27 0.39 -4.38
C PRO A 406 -8.83 -0.38 -5.62
N VAL A 407 -7.54 -0.72 -5.69
CA VAL A 407 -6.94 -1.39 -6.86
C VAL A 407 -7.08 -2.91 -6.82
N GLY A 408 -7.59 -3.47 -5.72
CA GLY A 408 -7.99 -4.87 -5.60
C GLY A 408 -9.44 -4.99 -5.14
N ASP A 409 -9.83 -6.18 -4.72
CA ASP A 409 -11.21 -6.47 -4.30
C ASP A 409 -11.60 -5.80 -2.98
N ARG A 410 -10.63 -5.65 -2.08
CA ARG A 410 -10.84 -5.16 -0.71
C ARG A 410 -10.72 -3.64 -0.66
N PRO A 411 -11.45 -2.94 0.23
CA PRO A 411 -11.33 -1.49 0.45
C PRO A 411 -10.04 -1.16 1.22
N THR A 412 -8.89 -1.48 0.63
CA THR A 412 -7.57 -1.41 1.24
C THR A 412 -6.65 -0.51 0.42
N ILE A 413 -5.79 -1.09 -0.42
CA ILE A 413 -4.82 -0.33 -1.20
C ILE A 413 -5.48 0.42 -2.37
N PHE A 414 -5.09 1.68 -2.57
CA PHE A 414 -5.44 2.51 -3.72
C PHE A 414 -4.23 3.28 -4.25
N ILE A 415 -4.39 3.99 -5.37
CA ILE A 415 -3.33 4.79 -5.99
C ILE A 415 -3.74 6.25 -5.99
N GLU A 416 -2.79 7.13 -5.72
CA GLU A 416 -2.91 8.56 -5.93
C GLU A 416 -2.07 8.94 -7.15
N ILE A 417 -2.61 9.76 -8.06
CA ILE A 417 -1.85 10.35 -9.16
C ILE A 417 -1.68 11.83 -8.84
N ILE A 418 -0.43 12.32 -8.86
CA ILE A 418 -0.12 13.69 -8.49
C ILE A 418 0.73 14.41 -9.53
N GLN A 419 0.69 15.74 -9.50
CA GLN A 419 1.67 16.61 -10.12
C GLN A 419 1.94 17.80 -9.19
N ARG A 420 3.22 18.07 -8.95
CA ARG A 420 3.67 19.19 -8.12
C ARG A 420 4.16 20.32 -9.02
N ILE A 421 3.74 21.55 -8.75
CA ILE A 421 4.13 22.77 -9.47
C ILE A 421 4.83 23.71 -8.50
N GLY A 422 6.02 24.18 -8.85
CA GLY A 422 6.83 25.07 -8.00
C GLY A 422 8.04 24.38 -7.36
N CYS A 423 8.63 25.03 -6.35
CA CYS A 423 9.80 24.58 -5.59
C CYS A 423 11.01 24.09 -6.42
N MET A 424 11.22 24.71 -7.59
CA MET A 424 12.34 24.40 -8.46
C MET A 424 13.61 25.04 -7.88
N THR A 425 14.64 24.22 -7.63
CA THR A 425 15.94 24.67 -7.11
C THR A 425 17.08 24.01 -7.88
N LYS A 426 18.32 24.45 -7.65
CA LYS A 426 19.53 23.88 -8.25
C LYS A 426 20.30 23.09 -7.20
N ASN A 427 20.83 21.93 -7.59
CA ASN A 427 21.82 21.23 -6.78
C ASN A 427 23.20 21.91 -6.90
N GLU A 428 24.20 21.41 -6.17
CA GLU A 428 25.58 21.93 -6.19
C GLU A 428 26.21 21.91 -7.60
N GLU A 429 25.75 21.01 -8.47
CA GLU A 429 26.18 20.86 -9.87
C GLU A 429 25.40 21.77 -10.85
N GLY A 430 24.47 22.58 -10.36
CA GLY A 430 23.65 23.49 -11.16
C GLY A 430 22.46 22.82 -11.89
N LYS A 431 22.22 21.52 -11.69
CA LYS A 431 21.07 20.79 -12.23
C LYS A 431 19.80 21.18 -11.50
N MET A 432 18.78 21.57 -12.26
CA MET A 432 17.45 21.89 -11.72
C MET A 432 16.77 20.62 -11.20
N TYR A 433 16.22 20.69 -9.99
CA TYR A 433 15.36 19.66 -9.43
C TYR A 433 14.22 20.29 -8.62
N GLN A 434 13.14 19.54 -8.43
CA GLN A 434 12.02 19.96 -7.60
C GLN A 434 12.22 19.44 -6.18
N LYS A 435 12.11 20.32 -5.18
CA LYS A 435 12.19 19.93 -3.77
C LYS A 435 11.08 18.92 -3.42
N GLY A 436 11.42 17.89 -2.64
CA GLY A 436 10.44 16.91 -2.16
C GLY A 436 9.33 17.55 -1.32
N GLY A 437 8.11 17.04 -1.48
CA GLY A 437 6.92 17.52 -0.77
C GLY A 437 6.44 18.92 -1.16
N CYS A 438 6.85 19.46 -2.31
CA CYS A 438 6.41 20.77 -2.82
C CYS A 438 4.88 20.85 -2.99
N GLY A 439 4.18 21.80 -2.36
CA GLY A 439 2.71 21.87 -2.37
C GLY A 439 2.05 20.98 -1.30
N GLY A 440 2.83 20.44 -0.36
CA GLY A 440 2.36 19.65 0.78
C GLY A 440 1.83 18.27 0.39
N PHE A 441 0.85 17.77 1.16
CA PHE A 441 0.22 16.46 0.95
C PHE A 441 -1.29 16.56 0.81
N GLY A 442 -1.81 17.72 0.38
CA GLY A 442 -3.24 17.89 0.20
C GLY A 442 -4.03 18.14 1.48
N LYS A 443 -3.43 18.76 2.51
CA LYS A 443 -4.11 19.09 3.78
C LYS A 443 -5.48 19.72 3.54
N GLY A 444 -5.57 20.69 2.62
CA GLY A 444 -6.81 21.37 2.28
C GLY A 444 -7.79 20.54 1.46
N ASN A 445 -7.33 19.42 0.88
CA ASN A 445 -8.14 18.49 0.09
C ASN A 445 -8.65 17.29 0.90
N PHE A 446 -8.04 16.95 2.04
CA PHE A 446 -8.48 15.81 2.86
C PHE A 446 -9.95 15.90 3.27
N SER A 447 -10.44 17.11 3.62
CA SER A 447 -11.86 17.28 3.95
C SER A 447 -12.79 16.95 2.78
N GLU A 448 -12.40 17.30 1.55
CA GLU A 448 -13.17 16.98 0.33
C GLU A 448 -13.04 15.49 -0.03
N LEU A 449 -11.85 14.90 0.12
CA LEU A 449 -11.64 13.47 -0.06
C LEU A 449 -12.51 12.65 0.90
N PHE A 450 -12.51 13.00 2.19
CA PHE A 450 -13.35 12.31 3.18
C PHE A 450 -14.82 12.45 2.86
N ARG A 451 -15.27 13.64 2.42
CA ARG A 451 -16.65 13.82 1.97
C ARG A 451 -16.99 12.92 0.79
N SER A 452 -16.11 12.80 -0.21
CA SER A 452 -16.31 11.89 -1.36
C SER A 452 -16.34 10.42 -0.94
N ILE A 453 -15.51 10.00 0.02
CA ILE A 453 -15.53 8.65 0.59
C ILE A 453 -16.84 8.42 1.35
N GLU A 454 -17.24 9.36 2.20
CA GLU A 454 -18.46 9.28 2.99
C GLU A 454 -19.71 9.17 2.11
N GLU A 455 -19.78 9.95 1.03
CA GLU A 455 -20.85 9.85 0.02
C GLU A 455 -20.83 8.49 -0.68
N PHE A 456 -19.65 7.99 -1.06
CA PHE A 456 -19.52 6.67 -1.66
C PHE A 456 -19.97 5.54 -0.74
N GLU A 457 -19.59 5.57 0.54
CA GLU A 457 -20.06 4.61 1.54
C GLU A 457 -21.57 4.67 1.75
N LYS A 458 -22.15 5.89 1.83
CA LYS A 458 -23.61 6.08 1.92
C LYS A 458 -24.33 5.43 0.73
N MET A 459 -23.79 5.55 -0.49
CA MET A 459 -24.34 4.88 -1.66
C MET A 459 -24.25 3.34 -1.57
N LEU A 460 -23.17 2.79 -1.02
CA LEU A 460 -23.00 1.35 -0.86
C LEU A 460 -23.97 0.80 0.20
N GLU A 461 -24.06 1.44 1.36
CA GLU A 461 -24.99 1.10 2.43
C GLU A 461 -26.44 1.11 1.94
N ALA A 462 -26.85 2.14 1.20
CA ALA A 462 -28.19 2.23 0.61
C ALA A 462 -28.50 1.07 -0.34
N LYS A 463 -27.53 0.66 -1.18
CA LYS A 463 -27.69 -0.51 -2.08
C LYS A 463 -27.77 -1.83 -1.32
N MET A 464 -27.04 -1.97 -0.21
CA MET A 464 -27.10 -3.16 0.65
C MET A 464 -28.40 -3.25 1.44
N GLY A 465 -28.90 -2.13 1.96
CA GLY A 465 -30.18 -2.04 2.65
C GLY A 465 -31.36 -2.38 1.72
N GLN A 466 -31.37 -1.86 0.50
CA GLN A 466 -32.40 -2.19 -0.51
C GLN A 466 -32.40 -3.67 -0.92
N ARG A 467 -31.28 -4.39 -0.78
CA ARG A 467 -31.23 -5.83 -1.01
C ARG A 467 -31.81 -6.64 0.15
N HIS A 468 -31.65 -6.17 1.39
CA HIS A 468 -32.22 -6.81 2.57
C HIS A 468 -33.74 -6.59 2.68
N GLU A 469 -34.27 -5.49 2.15
CA GLU A 469 -35.73 -5.27 2.09
C GLU A 469 -36.43 -6.05 0.96
N ARG A 470 -35.67 -6.59 -0.01
CA ARG A 470 -36.18 -7.35 -1.16
C ARG A 470 -35.97 -8.86 -1.04
N ALA A 471 -35.23 -9.32 -0.04
CA ALA A 471 -35.02 -10.73 0.29
C ALA A 471 -35.91 -11.10 1.48
#